data_AF-A0A9D9F7P4-F1
#
_entry.id   AF-A0A9D9F7P4-F1
#
_cell.length_a   1.000
_cell.length_b   1.000
_cell.length_c   1.000
_cell.angle_alpha   90.00
_cell.angle_beta   90.00
_cell.angle_gamma   90.00
#
_symmetry.space_group_name_H-M   'P 1'
#
loop_
_entity.id
_entity.type
_entity.pdbx_description
1 polymer ?
#
loop_
_entity_poly.entity_id
_entity_poly.type
_entity_poly.pdbx_seq_one_letter_code
_entity_poly.pdbx_strand_id
1 'polypeptide(L)'
;MTELPFDQRNQEDFEDVTERINEALLEIASDSKVKATITELAKRAKVHRNTIRNREWPAERLKAIKAERKAERERKTDKTDMPNPLDVLTSKLEMARLETLHWFNQYNEVKAFYESANENVKYLSKTRESYKQEVEALKGRVRELEQEYGRVCDLLNTITVEDK
;
A
#
# COMPACT_ATOMS: atom_id res chain seq x y z
N MET A 1 19.97 71.78 1.86
CA MET A 1 20.96 70.90 1.19
C MET A 1 21.22 71.50 -0.17
N THR A 2 22.47 71.77 -0.52
CA THR A 2 22.87 72.41 -1.78
C THR A 2 22.90 71.36 -2.89
N GLU A 3 22.03 71.48 -3.88
CA GLU A 3 22.08 70.67 -5.11
C GLU A 3 23.34 71.04 -5.89
N LEU A 4 24.14 70.04 -6.24
CA LEU A 4 25.33 70.22 -7.07
C LEU A 4 24.90 70.37 -8.54
N PRO A 5 25.70 71.06 -9.38
CA PRO A 5 25.36 71.36 -10.78
C PRO A 5 25.07 70.14 -11.69
N PHE A 6 25.34 68.92 -11.25
CA PHE A 6 25.18 67.69 -12.03
C PHE A 6 24.16 66.71 -11.42
N ASP A 7 23.55 67.05 -10.29
CA ASP A 7 22.68 66.10 -9.57
C ASP A 7 21.47 65.68 -10.40
N GLN A 8 20.83 66.63 -11.09
CA GLN A 8 19.65 66.36 -11.91
C GLN A 8 19.95 65.44 -13.09
N ARG A 9 21.05 65.69 -13.80
CA ARG A 9 21.46 64.87 -14.95
C ARG A 9 21.94 63.48 -14.53
N ASN A 10 22.62 63.38 -13.39
CA ASN A 10 23.03 62.10 -12.82
C ASN A 10 21.83 61.25 -12.40
N GLN A 11 20.76 61.90 -11.94
CA GLN A 11 19.52 61.24 -11.58
C GLN A 11 18.80 60.70 -12.82
N GLU A 12 18.66 61.51 -13.86
CA GLU A 12 18.10 61.07 -15.16
C GLU A 12 18.87 59.88 -15.74
N ASP A 13 20.20 59.96 -15.80
CA ASP A 13 21.06 58.86 -16.26
C ASP A 13 20.90 57.61 -15.39
N PHE A 14 20.68 57.77 -14.08
CA PHE A 14 20.46 56.65 -13.17
C PHE A 14 19.12 55.95 -13.44
N GLU A 15 18.06 56.72 -13.65
CA GLU A 15 16.70 56.27 -13.95
C GLU A 15 16.67 55.54 -15.29
N ASP A 16 17.21 56.13 -16.36
CA ASP A 16 17.36 55.53 -17.69
C ASP A 16 18.03 54.14 -17.64
N VAL A 17 19.13 54.03 -16.90
CA VAL A 17 19.86 52.78 -16.75
C VAL A 17 19.04 51.76 -15.95
N THR A 18 18.23 52.22 -15.00
CA THR A 18 17.34 51.35 -14.21
C THR A 18 16.24 50.76 -15.07
N GLU A 19 15.63 51.57 -15.93
CA GLU A 19 14.60 51.13 -16.88
C GLU A 19 15.14 50.07 -17.84
N ARG A 20 16.28 50.32 -18.48
CA ARG A 20 16.92 49.33 -19.40
C ARG A 20 17.23 48.00 -18.72
N ILE A 21 17.67 48.04 -17.45
CA ILE A 21 17.93 46.81 -16.68
C ILE A 21 16.62 46.08 -16.37
N ASN A 22 15.55 46.81 -16.03
CA ASN A 22 14.24 46.21 -15.79
C ASN A 22 13.66 45.55 -17.05
N GLU A 23 13.70 46.23 -18.19
CA GLU A 23 13.27 45.67 -19.48
C GLU A 23 14.03 44.39 -19.81
N ALA A 24 15.35 44.41 -19.69
CA ALA A 24 16.17 43.23 -19.94
C ALA A 24 15.90 42.08 -18.94
N LEU A 25 15.52 42.38 -17.70
CA LEU A 25 15.10 41.38 -16.73
C LEU A 25 13.74 40.77 -17.08
N LEU A 26 12.80 41.55 -17.61
CA LEU A 26 11.51 41.05 -18.09
C LEU A 26 11.67 40.15 -19.31
N GLU A 27 12.54 40.51 -20.25
CA GLU A 27 12.90 39.65 -21.40
C GLU A 27 13.53 38.33 -20.96
N ILE A 28 14.45 38.40 -19.99
CA ILE A 28 15.04 37.19 -19.41
C ILE A 28 13.96 36.40 -18.67
N ALA A 29 13.01 37.02 -17.99
CA ALA A 29 11.95 36.28 -17.31
C ALA A 29 11.05 35.51 -18.31
N SER A 30 10.72 36.12 -19.45
CA SER A 30 9.83 35.52 -20.46
C SER A 30 10.51 34.44 -21.30
N ASP A 31 11.77 34.60 -21.69
CA ASP A 31 12.47 33.62 -22.53
C ASP A 31 13.27 32.59 -21.69
N SER A 32 12.67 31.40 -21.54
CA SER A 32 13.30 30.26 -20.84
C SER A 32 14.62 29.75 -21.47
N LYS A 33 14.89 30.02 -22.75
CA LYS A 33 16.13 29.62 -23.44
C LYS A 33 17.32 30.48 -23.04
N VAL A 34 17.07 31.73 -22.68
CA VAL A 34 18.11 32.67 -22.28
C VAL A 34 18.59 32.35 -20.86
N LYS A 35 19.90 32.32 -20.65
CA LYS A 35 20.49 32.08 -19.32
C LYS A 35 20.33 33.33 -18.46
N ALA A 36 19.64 33.21 -17.33
CA ALA A 36 19.50 34.25 -16.31
C ALA A 36 20.85 34.54 -15.61
N THR A 37 21.77 35.23 -16.27
CA THR A 37 23.12 35.54 -15.77
C THR A 37 23.40 37.03 -15.88
N ILE A 38 24.28 37.54 -15.01
CA ILE A 38 24.69 38.96 -15.01
C ILE A 38 25.29 39.35 -16.36
N THR A 39 26.03 38.46 -17.00
CA THR A 39 26.65 38.71 -18.32
C THR A 39 25.61 38.89 -19.42
N GLU A 40 24.56 38.06 -19.43
CA GLU A 40 23.49 38.18 -20.42
C GLU A 40 22.57 39.39 -20.15
N LEU A 41 22.38 39.74 -18.88
CA LEU A 41 21.69 40.97 -18.50
C LEU A 41 22.45 42.22 -18.96
N ALA A 42 23.77 42.25 -18.75
CA ALA A 42 24.63 43.34 -19.18
C ALA A 42 24.57 43.58 -20.69
N LYS A 43 24.59 42.50 -21.48
CA LYS A 43 24.49 42.57 -22.95
C LYS A 43 23.14 43.13 -23.41
N ARG A 44 22.03 42.69 -22.81
CA ARG A 44 20.67 43.12 -23.18
C ARG A 44 20.38 44.56 -22.79
N ALA A 45 20.71 44.93 -21.56
CA ALA A 45 20.53 46.29 -21.06
C ALA A 45 21.57 47.29 -21.61
N LYS A 46 22.55 46.83 -22.42
CA LYS A 46 23.66 47.62 -22.98
C LYS A 46 24.44 48.40 -21.92
N VAL A 47 24.70 47.76 -20.77
CA VAL A 47 25.40 48.36 -19.63
C VAL A 47 26.60 47.51 -19.22
N HIS A 48 27.57 48.13 -18.53
CA HIS A 48 28.71 47.39 -18.03
C HIS A 48 28.32 46.48 -16.86
N ARG A 49 28.96 45.30 -16.76
CA ARG A 49 28.70 44.32 -15.68
C ARG A 49 28.87 44.90 -14.28
N ASN A 50 29.76 45.88 -14.09
CA ASN A 50 29.97 46.51 -12.78
C ASN A 50 28.80 47.42 -12.41
N THR A 51 28.15 48.06 -13.38
CA THR A 51 26.95 48.87 -13.15
C THR A 51 25.83 48.02 -12.56
N ILE A 52 25.72 46.77 -12.99
CA ILE A 52 24.75 45.81 -12.45
C ILE A 52 25.18 45.32 -11.06
N ARG A 53 26.47 45.02 -10.86
CA ARG A 53 26.98 44.55 -9.56
C ARG A 53 26.83 45.58 -8.46
N ASN A 54 27.13 46.85 -8.75
CA ASN A 54 27.06 47.94 -7.78
C ASN A 54 25.63 48.25 -7.30
N ARG A 55 24.61 47.80 -8.05
CA ARG A 55 23.20 48.05 -7.75
C ARG A 55 22.53 46.91 -6.97
N GLU A 56 23.16 45.73 -6.88
CA GLU A 56 22.77 44.53 -6.12
C GLU A 56 21.40 43.89 -6.47
N TRP A 57 20.32 44.66 -6.49
CA TRP A 57 18.95 44.22 -6.80
C TRP A 57 18.79 43.41 -8.11
N PRO A 58 19.54 43.68 -9.22
CA PRO A 58 19.36 42.89 -10.42
C PRO A 58 19.88 41.45 -10.23
N ALA A 59 20.89 41.26 -9.37
CA ALA A 59 21.41 39.94 -9.08
C ALA A 59 20.41 39.11 -8.26
N GLU A 60 19.70 39.74 -7.32
CA GLU A 60 18.60 39.11 -6.57
C GLU A 60 17.45 38.73 -7.50
N ARG A 61 17.06 39.61 -8.42
CA ARG A 61 16.00 39.32 -9.38
C ARG A 61 16.35 38.14 -10.29
N LEU A 62 17.60 38.06 -10.76
CA LEU A 62 18.09 36.91 -11.53
C LEU A 62 18.07 35.61 -10.71
N LYS A 63 18.37 35.66 -9.40
CA LYS A 63 18.24 34.48 -8.52
C LYS A 63 16.78 34.05 -8.41
N ALA A 64 15.84 34.98 -8.25
CA ALA A 64 14.41 34.69 -8.22
C ALA A 64 13.93 34.01 -9.50
N ILE A 65 14.31 34.54 -10.67
CA ILE A 65 13.96 33.95 -11.98
C ILE A 65 14.52 32.52 -12.10
N LYS A 66 15.74 32.25 -11.61
CA LYS A 66 16.31 30.89 -11.60
C LYS A 66 15.53 29.94 -10.70
N ALA A 67 15.14 30.40 -9.51
CA ALA A 67 14.36 29.60 -8.57
C ALA A 67 12.99 29.25 -9.14
N GLU A 68 12.31 30.23 -9.75
CA GLU A 68 11.02 30.04 -10.41
C GLU A 68 11.10 29.04 -11.56
N ARG A 69 12.11 29.17 -12.42
CA ARG A 69 12.36 28.20 -13.51
C ARG A 69 12.69 26.80 -13.01
N LYS A 70 13.37 26.68 -11.86
CA LYS A 70 13.68 25.38 -11.26
C LYS A 70 12.41 24.73 -10.72
N ALA A 71 11.59 25.47 -9.96
CA ALA A 71 10.31 24.99 -9.44
C ALA A 71 9.36 24.54 -10.56
N GLU A 72 9.29 25.29 -11.67
CA GLU A 72 8.46 24.92 -12.81
C GLU A 72 8.94 23.64 -13.53
N ARG A 73 10.26 23.38 -13.53
CA ARG A 73 10.80 22.12 -14.05
C ARG A 73 10.45 20.95 -13.14
N GLU A 74 10.60 21.12 -11.83
CA GLU A 74 10.25 20.11 -10.83
C GLU A 74 8.75 19.76 -10.89
N ARG A 75 7.87 20.77 -11.01
CA ARG A 75 6.43 20.55 -11.22
C ARG A 75 6.09 19.79 -12.50
N LYS A 76 6.90 19.93 -13.55
CA LYS A 76 6.72 19.20 -14.81
C LYS A 76 7.21 17.77 -14.72
N THR A 77 8.34 17.52 -14.05
CA THR A 77 8.86 16.17 -13.82
C THR A 77 7.91 15.35 -12.96
N ASP A 78 7.32 15.95 -11.92
CA ASP A 78 6.35 15.28 -11.04
C ASP A 78 5.08 14.83 -11.81
N LYS A 79 4.71 15.55 -12.87
CA LYS A 79 3.56 15.19 -13.72
C LYS A 79 3.88 14.09 -14.73
N THR A 80 5.14 13.99 -15.17
CA THR A 80 5.57 12.97 -16.14
C THR A 80 5.87 11.62 -15.50
N ASP A 81 6.20 11.60 -14.21
CA ASP A 81 6.46 10.36 -13.46
C ASP A 81 5.20 9.63 -12.98
N MET A 82 4.00 10.14 -13.32
CA MET A 82 2.76 9.41 -13.05
C MET A 82 2.72 8.13 -13.89
N PRO A 83 2.67 6.93 -13.27
CA PRO A 83 2.55 5.69 -14.01
C PRO A 83 1.31 5.72 -14.90
N ASN A 84 1.43 5.21 -16.12
CA ASN A 84 0.32 5.17 -17.06
C ASN A 84 -0.91 4.52 -16.39
N PRO A 85 -2.08 5.17 -16.35
CA PRO A 85 -3.25 4.66 -15.66
C PRO A 85 -3.65 3.25 -16.11
N LEU A 86 -3.42 2.93 -17.38
CA LEU A 86 -3.67 1.60 -17.95
C LEU A 86 -2.77 0.54 -17.31
N ASP A 87 -1.49 0.82 -17.09
CA ASP A 87 -0.54 -0.14 -16.52
C ASP A 87 -0.84 -0.41 -15.04
N VAL A 88 -1.30 0.60 -14.31
CA VAL A 88 -1.76 0.44 -12.92
C VAL A 88 -3.02 -0.41 -12.88
N LEU A 89 -3.96 -0.17 -13.79
CA LEU A 89 -5.21 -0.92 -13.86
C LEU A 89 -4.99 -2.38 -14.28
N THR A 90 -4.13 -2.63 -15.26
CA THR A 90 -3.79 -4.00 -15.70
C THR A 90 -3.07 -4.76 -14.59
N SER A 91 -2.14 -4.13 -13.88
CA SER A 91 -1.47 -4.73 -12.72
C SER A 91 -2.46 -5.07 -11.60
N LYS A 92 -3.37 -4.15 -11.25
CA LYS A 92 -4.41 -4.41 -10.24
C LYS A 92 -5.37 -5.52 -10.66
N LEU A 93 -5.75 -5.58 -11.94
CA LEU A 93 -6.59 -6.64 -12.48
C LEU A 93 -5.90 -8.00 -12.37
N GLU A 94 -4.61 -8.07 -12.65
CA GLU A 94 -3.83 -9.29 -12.54
C GLU A 94 -3.72 -9.75 -11.08
N MET A 95 -3.45 -8.83 -10.15
CA MET A 95 -3.44 -9.14 -8.71
C MET A 95 -4.78 -9.68 -8.22
N ALA A 96 -5.90 -9.06 -8.64
CA ALA A 96 -7.23 -9.53 -8.28
C ALA A 96 -7.51 -10.93 -8.84
N ARG A 97 -7.05 -11.26 -10.06
CA ARG A 97 -7.17 -12.62 -10.63
C ARG A 97 -6.37 -13.66 -9.87
N LEU A 98 -5.15 -13.32 -9.46
CA LEU A 98 -4.33 -14.22 -8.65
C LEU A 98 -4.96 -14.48 -7.29
N GLU A 99 -5.53 -13.44 -6.68
CA GLU A 99 -6.24 -13.56 -5.41
C GLU A 99 -7.51 -14.42 -5.55
N THR A 100 -8.29 -14.26 -6.61
CA THR A 100 -9.48 -15.11 -6.81
C THR A 100 -9.10 -16.58 -7.03
N LEU A 101 -8.03 -16.86 -7.77
CA LEU A 101 -7.50 -18.22 -7.94
C LEU A 101 -6.99 -18.80 -6.62
N HIS A 102 -6.30 -18.00 -5.81
CA HIS A 102 -5.82 -18.41 -4.50
C HIS A 102 -6.99 -18.85 -3.60
N TRP A 103 -8.00 -17.98 -3.44
CA TRP A 103 -9.16 -18.29 -2.61
C TRP A 103 -10.00 -19.44 -3.16
N PHE A 104 -10.10 -19.58 -4.47
CA PHE A 104 -10.78 -20.72 -5.09
C PHE A 104 -10.08 -22.05 -4.76
N ASN A 105 -8.75 -22.09 -4.85
CA ASN A 105 -7.98 -23.27 -4.49
C ASN A 105 -8.11 -23.60 -2.99
N GLN A 106 -7.95 -22.59 -2.12
CA GLN A 106 -8.15 -22.75 -0.68
C GLN A 106 -9.54 -23.26 -0.34
N TYR A 107 -10.58 -22.74 -1.00
CA TYR A 107 -11.95 -23.23 -0.84
C TYR A 107 -12.08 -24.71 -1.22
N ASN A 108 -11.53 -25.12 -2.36
CA ASN A 108 -11.61 -26.51 -2.81
C ASN A 108 -10.87 -27.46 -1.87
N GLU A 109 -9.70 -27.07 -1.35
CA GLU A 109 -8.95 -27.85 -0.37
C GLU A 109 -9.76 -28.05 0.92
N VAL A 110 -10.31 -26.96 1.47
CA VAL A 110 -11.14 -27.02 2.68
C VAL A 110 -12.41 -27.83 2.43
N LYS A 111 -13.03 -27.71 1.26
CA LYS A 111 -14.20 -28.49 0.89
C LYS A 111 -13.89 -29.99 0.84
N ALA A 112 -12.80 -30.38 0.19
CA ALA A 112 -12.37 -31.79 0.14
C ALA A 112 -12.06 -32.35 1.54
N PHE A 113 -11.39 -31.55 2.38
CA PHE A 113 -11.13 -31.92 3.77
C PHE A 113 -12.44 -32.11 4.56
N TYR A 114 -13.40 -31.20 4.41
CA TYR A 114 -14.70 -31.30 5.06
C TYR A 114 -15.48 -32.52 4.60
N GLU A 115 -15.51 -32.82 3.30
CA GLU A 115 -16.16 -34.00 2.75
C GLU A 115 -15.57 -35.29 3.33
N SER A 116 -14.24 -35.41 3.38
CA SER A 116 -13.56 -36.55 4.01
C SER A 116 -13.84 -36.67 5.51
N ALA A 117 -13.79 -35.56 6.25
CA ALA A 117 -14.12 -35.54 7.67
C ALA A 117 -15.58 -35.97 7.93
N ASN A 118 -16.51 -35.51 7.09
CA ASN A 118 -17.92 -35.88 7.19
C ASN A 118 -18.15 -37.37 6.91
N GLU A 119 -17.45 -37.95 5.92
CA GLU A 119 -17.48 -39.39 5.68
C GLU A 119 -16.94 -40.18 6.87
N ASN A 120 -15.83 -39.73 7.46
CA ASN A 120 -15.26 -40.34 8.66
C ASN A 120 -16.23 -40.30 9.84
N VAL A 121 -16.92 -39.17 10.07
CA VAL A 121 -17.94 -39.05 11.12
C VAL A 121 -19.09 -40.00 10.88
N LYS A 122 -19.58 -40.13 9.64
CA LYS A 122 -20.63 -41.10 9.30
C LYS A 122 -20.19 -42.54 9.56
N TYR A 123 -18.95 -42.88 9.21
CA TYR A 123 -18.38 -44.19 9.46
C TYR A 123 -18.24 -44.47 10.98
N LEU A 124 -17.71 -43.53 11.74
CA LEU A 124 -17.58 -43.63 13.20
C LEU A 124 -18.94 -43.74 13.90
N SER A 125 -19.97 -43.04 13.38
CA SER A 125 -21.33 -43.15 13.89
C SER A 125 -21.90 -44.57 13.69
N LYS A 126 -21.72 -45.15 12.50
CA LYS A 126 -22.16 -46.52 12.19
C LYS A 126 -21.45 -47.56 13.06
N THR A 127 -20.13 -47.45 13.19
CA THR A 127 -19.33 -48.38 14.02
C THR A 127 -19.69 -48.27 15.49
N ARG A 128 -19.89 -47.05 16.02
CA ARG A 128 -20.41 -46.83 17.37
C ARG A 128 -21.75 -47.54 17.59
N GLU A 129 -22.68 -47.43 16.64
CA GLU A 129 -23.99 -48.07 16.78
C GLU A 129 -23.87 -49.61 16.75
N SER A 130 -23.00 -50.16 15.90
CA SER A 130 -22.69 -51.60 15.89
C SER A 130 -22.18 -52.07 17.26
N TYR A 131 -21.17 -51.40 17.81
CA TYR A 131 -20.62 -51.76 19.13
C TYR A 131 -21.65 -51.63 20.24
N LYS A 132 -22.53 -50.63 20.16
CA LYS A 132 -23.61 -50.48 21.12
C LYS A 132 -24.57 -51.67 21.08
N GLN A 133 -24.93 -52.15 19.89
CA GLN A 133 -25.77 -53.33 19.73
C GLN A 133 -25.09 -54.60 20.27
N GLU A 134 -23.79 -54.78 19.99
CA GLU A 134 -23.00 -55.90 20.52
C GLU A 134 -22.95 -55.89 22.05
N VAL A 135 -22.73 -54.72 22.66
CA VAL A 135 -22.72 -54.55 24.12
C VAL A 135 -24.08 -54.90 24.73
N GLU A 136 -25.18 -54.44 24.13
CA GLU A 136 -26.52 -54.79 24.62
C GLU A 136 -26.82 -56.29 24.48
N ALA A 137 -26.38 -56.93 23.39
CA ALA A 137 -26.50 -58.37 23.21
C ALA A 137 -25.69 -59.15 24.26
N LEU A 138 -24.45 -58.72 24.55
CA LEU A 138 -23.61 -59.32 25.58
C LEU A 138 -24.23 -59.16 26.97
N LYS A 139 -24.78 -57.98 27.30
CA LYS A 139 -25.53 -57.78 28.55
C LYS A 139 -26.73 -58.71 28.67
N GLY A 140 -27.47 -58.93 27.57
CA GLY A 140 -28.56 -59.90 27.53
C GLY A 140 -28.09 -61.31 27.90
N ARG A 141 -27.02 -61.78 27.25
CA ARG A 141 -26.42 -63.11 27.53
C ARG A 141 -25.93 -63.23 28.97
N VAL A 142 -25.31 -62.19 29.52
CA VAL A 142 -24.87 -62.19 30.93
C VAL A 142 -26.06 -62.38 31.87
N ARG A 143 -27.18 -61.67 31.64
CA ARG A 143 -28.40 -61.87 32.46
C ARG A 143 -28.97 -63.27 32.34
N GLU A 144 -28.95 -63.86 31.14
CA GLU A 144 -29.39 -65.26 30.95
C GLU A 144 -28.50 -66.23 31.74
N LEU A 145 -27.18 -66.09 31.64
CA LEU A 145 -26.24 -66.90 32.40
C LEU A 145 -26.40 -66.71 33.92
N GLU A 146 -26.64 -65.49 34.40
CA GLU A 146 -26.91 -65.21 35.81
C GLU A 146 -28.19 -65.90 36.30
N GLN A 147 -29.24 -65.93 35.47
CA GLN A 147 -30.48 -66.65 35.78
C GLN A 147 -30.26 -68.17 35.82
N GLU A 148 -29.51 -68.73 34.87
CA GLU A 148 -29.17 -70.16 34.88
C GLU A 148 -28.32 -70.52 36.10
N TYR A 149 -27.33 -69.70 36.42
CA TYR A 149 -26.52 -69.87 37.63
C TYR A 149 -27.38 -69.86 38.89
N GLY A 150 -28.32 -68.91 39.01
CA GLY A 150 -29.28 -68.85 40.11
C GLY A 150 -30.12 -70.14 40.22
N ARG A 151 -30.69 -70.62 39.11
CA ARG A 151 -31.46 -71.88 39.08
C ARG A 151 -30.62 -73.07 39.52
N VAL A 152 -29.37 -73.17 39.07
CA VAL A 152 -28.46 -74.25 39.46
C VAL A 152 -28.14 -74.18 40.96
N CYS A 153 -27.90 -72.99 41.50
CA CYS A 153 -27.71 -72.80 42.95
C CYS A 153 -28.93 -73.23 43.75
N ASP A 154 -30.14 -72.87 43.31
CA ASP A 154 -31.39 -73.27 43.97
C ASP A 154 -31.56 -74.79 43.97
N LEU A 155 -31.30 -75.46 42.84
CA LEU A 155 -31.33 -76.92 42.73
C LEU A 155 -30.31 -77.60 43.66
N LEU A 156 -29.09 -77.07 43.72
CA LEU A 156 -28.06 -77.58 44.64
C LEU A 156 -28.48 -77.45 46.10
N ASN A 157 -29.05 -76.31 46.48
CA ASN A 157 -29.56 -76.09 47.83
C ASN A 157 -30.67 -77.09 48.18
N THR A 158 -31.58 -77.41 47.26
CA THR A 158 -32.62 -78.42 47.50
C THR A 158 -32.06 -79.82 47.75
N ILE A 159 -31.03 -80.24 46.99
CA ILE A 159 -30.42 -81.57 47.13
C ILE A 159 -29.65 -81.68 48.46
N THR A 160 -28.93 -80.64 48.86
CA THR A 160 -28.19 -80.65 50.14
C THR A 160 -29.07 -80.64 51.40
N VAL A 161 -30.36 -80.32 51.28
CA VAL A 161 -31.34 -80.39 52.37
C VAL A 161 -31.95 -81.79 52.47
N GLU A 162 -32.01 -82.55 51.37
CA GLU A 162 -32.55 -83.92 51.34
C GLU A 162 -31.55 -84.98 51.85
N ASP A 163 -30.24 -84.68 51.85
CA ASP A 163 -29.17 -85.57 52.32
C ASP A 163 -28.82 -85.42 53.83
N LYS A 164 -29.65 -84.73 54.63
CA LYS A 164 -29.53 -84.61 56.10
C LYS A 164 -30.73 -85.19 56.84
#